data_AF-A0A847A8P5-F1
#
_entry.id   AF-A0A847A8P5-F1
#
_cell.length_a   1.000
_cell.length_b   1.000
_cell.length_c   1.000
_cell.angle_alpha   90.00
_cell.angle_beta   90.00
_cell.angle_gamma   90.00
#
_symmetry.space_group_name_H-M   'P 1'
#
loop_
_entity.id
_entity.type
_entity.pdbx_description
1 polymer ?
#
loop_
_entity_poly.entity_id
_entity_poly.type
_entity_poly.pdbx_seq_one_letter_code
_entity_poly.pdbx_strand_id
1 'polypeptide(L)'
;MKNFLVVGGGGREHALAWALSRSEIASTVHAAPGNPGMARCAKLHPGTALDFKSLLPIVREKGIDVAVIGPEAPLAAGLADDLRAAGVLVFGPGRAGAMLEGSKIFA
;
A
#
# COMPACT_ATOMS: atom_id res chain seq x y z
N MET A 1 7.90 -3.90 -16.65
CA MET A 1 7.77 -4.45 -15.28
C MET A 1 7.58 -3.29 -14.31
N LYS A 2 6.94 -3.52 -13.17
CA LYS A 2 6.43 -2.49 -12.24
C LYS A 2 6.87 -2.76 -10.80
N ASN A 3 7.19 -1.71 -10.04
CA ASN A 3 7.45 -1.80 -8.61
C ASN A 3 6.16 -1.57 -7.82
N PHE A 4 5.83 -2.52 -6.95
CA PHE A 4 4.62 -2.48 -6.13
C PHE A 4 4.96 -2.13 -4.68
N LEU A 5 4.10 -1.35 -4.03
CA LEU A 5 4.12 -1.12 -2.58
C LEU A 5 2.84 -1.63 -1.95
N VAL A 6 2.94 -2.61 -1.06
CA VAL A 6 1.83 -3.05 -0.20
C VAL A 6 1.91 -2.32 1.13
N VAL A 7 0.88 -1.54 1.47
CA VAL A 7 0.82 -0.78 2.72
C VAL A 7 0.07 -1.61 3.75
N GLY A 8 0.67 -1.80 4.93
CA GLY A 8 0.17 -2.62 6.04
C GLY A 8 1.09 -3.80 6.36
N GLY A 9 0.68 -4.61 7.34
CA GLY A 9 1.51 -5.70 7.88
C GLY A 9 0.70 -6.88 8.44
N GLY A 10 -0.60 -6.95 8.15
CA GLY A 10 -1.45 -8.07 8.56
C GLY A 10 -1.33 -9.28 7.61
N GLY A 11 -2.11 -10.32 7.90
CA GLY A 11 -2.18 -11.52 7.06
C GLY A 11 -2.74 -11.24 5.66
N ARG A 12 -3.68 -10.29 5.54
CA ARG A 12 -4.23 -9.86 4.24
C ARG A 12 -3.14 -9.25 3.37
N GLU A 13 -2.33 -8.36 3.91
CA GLU A 13 -1.24 -7.73 3.16
C GLU A 13 -0.16 -8.75 2.78
N HIS A 14 0.10 -9.75 3.64
CA HIS A 14 0.97 -10.85 3.27
C HIS A 14 0.42 -11.65 2.08
N ALA A 15 -0.86 -12.03 2.10
CA ALA A 15 -1.48 -12.74 0.98
C ALA A 15 -1.41 -11.93 -0.33
N LEU A 16 -1.66 -10.62 -0.27
CA LEU A 16 -1.55 -9.71 -1.42
C LEU A 16 -0.12 -9.63 -1.94
N ALA A 17 0.87 -9.42 -1.06
CA ALA A 17 2.27 -9.36 -1.45
C ALA A 17 2.75 -10.68 -2.08
N TRP A 18 2.33 -11.82 -1.51
CA TRP A 18 2.63 -13.14 -2.04
C TRP A 18 2.02 -13.38 -3.43
N ALA A 19 0.78 -12.94 -3.65
CA ALA A 19 0.15 -13.04 -4.96
C ALA A 19 0.86 -12.14 -6.00
N LEU A 20 1.16 -10.89 -5.63
CA LEU A 20 1.86 -9.93 -6.50
C LEU A 20 3.27 -10.40 -6.87
N SER A 21 4.00 -11.02 -5.94
CA SER A 21 5.37 -11.49 -6.19
C SER A 21 5.45 -12.61 -7.23
N ARG A 22 4.32 -13.22 -7.59
CA ARG A 22 4.20 -14.28 -8.59
C ARG A 22 3.76 -13.75 -9.96
N SER A 23 3.50 -12.46 -10.07
CA SER A 23 3.02 -11.83 -11.30
C SER A 23 4.16 -11.45 -12.24
N GLU A 24 4.03 -11.76 -13.53
CA GLU A 24 5.05 -11.43 -14.55
C GLU A 24 5.23 -9.92 -14.76
N ILE A 25 4.23 -9.11 -14.39
CA ILE A 25 4.34 -7.64 -14.46
C ILE A 25 5.10 -7.05 -13.27
N ALA A 26 5.25 -7.79 -12.16
CA ALA A 26 5.95 -7.31 -10.97
C ALA A 26 7.47 -7.44 -11.13
N SER A 27 8.17 -6.33 -10.99
CA SER A 27 9.64 -6.32 -10.86
C SER A 27 10.04 -6.60 -9.42
N THR A 28 9.56 -5.75 -8.49
CA THR A 28 9.81 -5.90 -7.06
C THR A 28 8.53 -5.57 -6.29
N VAL A 29 8.24 -6.38 -5.27
CA VAL A 29 7.20 -6.08 -4.27
C VAL A 29 7.88 -5.52 -3.02
N HIS A 30 7.41 -4.37 -2.59
CA HIS A 30 7.80 -3.68 -1.36
C HIS A 30 6.64 -3.75 -0.38
N ALA A 31 6.93 -3.77 0.92
CA ALA A 31 5.93 -3.68 1.96
C ALA A 31 6.32 -2.68 3.05
N ALA A 32 5.36 -1.92 3.55
CA ALA A 32 5.57 -0.94 4.62
C ALA A 32 4.40 -0.93 5.63
N PRO A 33 4.64 -1.25 6.92
CA PRO A 33 5.87 -1.85 7.44
C PRO A 33 6.08 -3.31 7.01
N GLY A 34 5.02 -4.00 6.58
CA GLY A 34 5.03 -5.45 6.40
C GLY A 34 5.16 -6.20 7.73
N ASN A 35 5.50 -7.49 7.64
CA ASN A 35 5.81 -8.36 8.78
C ASN A 35 6.90 -9.38 8.39
N PRO A 36 7.55 -10.07 9.36
CA PRO A 36 8.63 -11.02 9.05
C PRO A 36 8.25 -12.14 8.08
N GLY A 37 6.99 -12.58 8.07
CA GLY A 37 6.51 -13.60 7.13
C GLY A 37 6.57 -13.15 5.67
N MET A 38 6.42 -11.85 5.42
CA MET A 38 6.45 -11.26 4.08
C MET A 38 7.86 -11.14 3.50
N ALA A 39 8.93 -11.31 4.29
CA ALA A 39 10.31 -11.15 3.81
C ALA A 39 10.68 -12.10 2.66
N ARG A 40 9.94 -13.20 2.51
CA ARG A 40 10.10 -14.17 1.42
C ARG A 40 9.47 -13.75 0.09
N CYS A 41 8.55 -12.78 0.11
CA CYS A 41 7.81 -12.33 -1.08
C CYS A 41 7.83 -10.80 -1.27
N ALA A 42 8.37 -10.03 -0.33
CA ALA A 42 8.48 -8.58 -0.43
C ALA A 42 9.71 -8.04 0.32
N LYS A 43 10.24 -6.91 -0.16
CA LYS A 43 11.25 -6.12 0.57
C LYS A 43 10.54 -5.27 1.63
N LEU A 44 10.88 -5.49 2.89
CA LEU A 44 10.27 -4.79 4.02
C LEU A 44 10.96 -3.44 4.25
N HIS A 45 10.17 -2.40 4.48
CA HIS A 45 10.65 -1.06 4.80
C HIS A 45 10.08 -0.62 6.15
N PRO A 46 10.87 0.04 7.00
CA PRO A 46 10.34 0.64 8.22
C PRO A 46 9.34 1.74 7.86
N GLY A 47 8.32 1.92 8.70
CA GLY A 47 7.32 2.97 8.51
C GLY A 47 6.02 2.65 9.24
N THR A 48 5.14 3.63 9.38
CA THR A 48 3.76 3.38 9.79
C THR A 48 2.91 3.32 8.53
N ALA A 49 1.93 2.43 8.48
CA ALA A 49 1.01 2.36 7.35
C ALA A 49 0.11 3.61 7.24
N LEU A 50 0.23 4.58 8.17
CA LEU A 50 -0.79 5.56 8.50
C LEU A 50 -0.57 6.94 7.88
N ASP A 51 0.63 7.28 7.40
CA ASP A 51 0.86 8.61 6.83
C ASP A 51 1.68 8.59 5.52
N PHE A 52 1.34 9.52 4.63
CA PHE A 52 2.05 9.69 3.36
C PHE A 52 3.50 10.14 3.56
N LYS A 53 3.77 10.92 4.62
CA LYS A 53 5.11 11.46 4.91
C LYS A 53 6.14 10.36 5.14
N SER A 54 5.77 9.29 5.86
CA SER A 54 6.67 8.15 6.07
C SER A 54 6.86 7.29 4.83
N LEU A 55 5.89 7.27 3.92
CA LEU A 55 5.94 6.48 2.69
C LEU A 55 6.64 7.21 1.53
N LEU A 56 6.67 8.54 1.53
CA LEU A 56 7.24 9.35 0.45
C LEU A 56 8.70 9.01 0.10
N PRO A 57 9.61 8.81 1.08
CA PRO A 57 10.98 8.37 0.78
C PRO A 57 11.00 7.03 0.05
N ILE A 58 10.19 6.06 0.51
CA ILE A 58 10.10 4.73 -0.11
C ILE A 58 9.58 4.84 -1.55
N VAL A 59 8.52 5.62 -1.75
CA VAL A 59 7.92 5.85 -3.07
C VAL A 59 8.94 6.41 -4.06
N ARG A 60 9.71 7.42 -3.64
CA ARG A 60 10.72 8.07 -4.48
C ARG A 60 11.95 7.20 -4.71
N GLU A 61 12.56 6.72 -3.64
CA GLU A 61 13.83 5.98 -3.71
C GLU A 61 13.69 4.62 -4.40
N LYS A 62 12.53 3.97 -4.28
CA LYS A 62 12.28 2.66 -4.88
C LYS A 62 11.53 2.75 -6.21
N GLY A 63 11.17 3.97 -6.65
CA GLY A 63 10.42 4.20 -7.89
C GLY A 63 9.13 3.37 -7.92
N ILE A 64 8.29 3.54 -6.91
CA ILE A 64 7.03 2.79 -6.79
C ILE A 64 6.06 3.24 -7.88
N ASP A 65 5.61 2.29 -8.70
CA ASP A 65 4.63 2.54 -9.76
C ASP A 65 3.20 2.38 -9.26
N VAL A 66 2.96 1.38 -8.41
CA VAL A 66 1.63 0.99 -7.95
C VAL A 66 1.64 0.75 -6.44
N ALA A 67 0.72 1.39 -5.71
CA ALA A 67 0.49 1.14 -4.30
C ALA A 67 -0.83 0.38 -4.09
N VAL A 68 -0.80 -0.63 -3.22
CA VAL A 68 -1.96 -1.40 -2.77
C VAL A 68 -2.11 -1.17 -1.27
N ILE A 69 -3.19 -0.50 -0.87
CA ILE A 69 -3.40 -0.09 0.53
C ILE A 69 -4.34 -1.08 1.19
N GLY A 70 -3.82 -1.85 2.15
CA GLY A 70 -4.58 -2.90 2.82
C GLY A 70 -5.41 -2.43 4.01
N PRO A 71 -4.85 -1.68 4.98
CA PRO A 71 -5.60 -1.17 6.13
C PRO A 71 -6.61 -0.09 5.74
N GLU A 72 -7.73 -0.02 6.46
CA GLU A 72 -8.79 0.97 6.23
C GLU A 72 -8.39 2.36 6.74
N ALA A 73 -7.79 2.46 7.93
CA ALA A 73 -7.47 3.75 8.54
C ALA A 73 -6.62 4.70 7.65
N PRO A 74 -5.59 4.22 6.91
CA PRO A 74 -4.87 5.04 5.94
C PRO A 74 -5.73 5.52 4.76
N LEU A 75 -6.69 4.70 4.31
CA LEU A 75 -7.63 5.07 3.25
C LEU A 75 -8.55 6.20 3.74
N ALA A 76 -9.11 6.06 4.94
CA ALA A 76 -9.92 7.09 5.58
C ALA A 76 -9.12 8.39 5.84
N ALA A 77 -7.81 8.28 6.11
CA ALA A 77 -6.93 9.44 6.25
C ALA A 77 -6.65 10.16 4.90
N GLY A 78 -6.89 9.51 3.76
CA GLY A 78 -6.65 10.06 2.42
C GLY A 78 -5.30 9.68 1.81
N LEU A 79 -4.61 8.67 2.33
CA LEU A 79 -3.31 8.23 1.79
C LEU A 79 -3.37 7.91 0.29
N ALA A 80 -4.49 7.34 -0.17
CA ALA A 80 -4.68 7.04 -1.58
C ALA A 80 -4.72 8.30 -2.46
N ASP A 81 -5.28 9.39 -1.95
CA ASP A 81 -5.35 10.67 -2.66
C ASP A 81 -3.98 11.32 -2.73
N ASP A 82 -3.23 11.31 -1.63
CA ASP A 82 -1.86 11.84 -1.56
C ASP A 82 -0.91 11.10 -2.52
N LEU A 83 -0.99 9.77 -2.57
CA LEU A 83 -0.19 8.95 -3.48
C LEU A 83 -0.52 9.22 -4.95
N ARG A 84 -1.82 9.38 -5.29
CA ARG A 84 -2.24 9.76 -6.64
C ARG A 84 -1.74 11.14 -7.02
N ALA A 85 -1.81 12.11 -6.12
CA ALA A 85 -1.26 13.45 -6.33
C ALA A 85 0.25 13.43 -6.56
N ALA A 86 0.96 12.44 -6.01
CA ALA A 86 2.38 12.19 -6.25
C ALA A 86 2.68 11.37 -7.51
N GLY A 87 1.67 11.04 -8.33
CA GLY A 87 1.83 10.31 -9.60
C GLY A 87 1.92 8.79 -9.46
N VAL A 88 1.60 8.23 -8.29
CA VAL A 88 1.57 6.78 -8.05
C VAL A 88 0.18 6.24 -8.38
N LEU A 89 0.10 5.12 -9.10
CA LEU A 89 -1.17 4.42 -9.29
C LEU A 89 -1.59 3.75 -7.98
N VAL A 90 -2.85 3.89 -7.57
CA VAL A 90 -3.30 3.36 -6.27
C VAL A 90 -4.49 2.43 -6.44
N PHE A 91 -4.34 1.22 -5.91
CA PHE A 91 -5.44 0.30 -5.64
C PHE A 91 -5.92 0.49 -4.19
N GLY A 92 -7.09 1.11 -4.07
CA GLY A 92 -7.70 1.51 -2.80
C GLY A 92 -8.50 2.81 -2.98
N PRO A 93 -9.65 2.97 -2.32
CA PRO A 93 -10.46 4.19 -2.46
C PRO A 93 -9.73 5.43 -1.93
N GLY A 94 -10.07 6.60 -2.48
CA GLY A 94 -9.76 7.88 -1.83
C GLY A 94 -10.58 8.07 -0.54
N ARG A 95 -10.32 9.13 0.22
CA ARG A 95 -11.01 9.44 1.49
C ARG A 95 -12.53 9.35 1.37
N ALA A 96 -13.10 9.94 0.32
CA ALA A 96 -14.54 9.94 0.08
C ALA A 96 -15.10 8.52 -0.15
N GLY A 97 -14.36 7.68 -0.88
CA GLY A 97 -14.76 6.29 -1.13
C GLY A 97 -14.61 5.41 0.11
N ALA A 98 -13.62 5.69 0.96
CA ALA A 98 -13.39 4.96 2.21
C ALA A 98 -14.53 5.14 3.22
N MET A 99 -15.34 6.20 3.11
CA MET A 99 -16.50 6.42 3.98
C MET A 99 -17.54 5.29 3.92
N LEU A 100 -17.62 4.55 2.81
CA LEU A 100 -18.49 3.39 2.68
C LEU A 100 -18.12 2.26 3.66
N GLU A 101 -16.86 2.17 4.06
CA GLU A 101 -16.40 1.19 5.06
C GLU A 101 -16.29 1.82 6.47
N GLY A 102 -15.79 3.07 6.54
CA GLY A 102 -15.52 3.76 7.81
C GLY A 102 -16.74 4.37 8.50
N SER A 103 -17.86 4.58 7.80
CA SER A 103 -19.07 5.20 8.37
C SER A 103 -20.30 4.31 8.21
N LYS A 104 -20.78 3.75 9.33
CA LYS A 104 -22.02 2.97 9.40
C LYS A 104 -23.29 3.76 9.03
N ILE A 105 -23.23 5.09 9.02
CA ILE A 105 -24.37 5.94 8.63
C ILE A 105 -24.39 6.13 7.10
N PHE A 106 -23.24 5.95 6.44
CA PHE A 106 -23.08 6.18 5.01
C PHE A 106 -23.22 4.89 4.17
N ALA A 107 -23.14 3.72 4.81
CA ALA A 107 -23.15 2.39 4.18
C ALA A 107 -24.54 1.72 4.20
#